data_AF-A0A1K1MJS7-F1
#
_entry.id   AF-A0A1K1MJS7-F1
#
_cell.length_a   1.000
_cell.length_b   1.000
_cell.length_c   1.000
_cell.angle_alpha   90.00
_cell.angle_beta   90.00
_cell.angle_gamma   90.00
#
_symmetry.space_group_name_H-M   'P 1'
#
loop_
_entity.id
_entity.type
_entity.pdbx_description
1 polymer ?
#
loop_
_entity_poly.entity_id
_entity_poly.type
_entity_poly.pdbx_seq_one_letter_code
_entity_poly.pdbx_strand_id
1 'polypeptide(L)'
;MSFWRTAPWGAVCVLFVATVSAVPYQDDAAVLPSPAVETAVRNVWSKSPRLQVAEAELRAAQARARAADQPIYNPSVQLEGENADVDRRTAGASLALDLSGKRRARVAESDAEVRAKQAALALERRDIAADWLKAWVGATLAHKQSELGQRRVALMARFDELAAQRLKVGDISTTERDLAGLALGEAQVQQASLAGQEASSLAVLAAIDGDNQRSLPAMPQALPPEADAIVPVAAADRIERIQAQAEQDRAEAGVVVAERARRPDPTLSVTGGRVRSGTRSDAVIGVSISMPIPVRDTGRAAISAAQADADAAFASRRAVSLRTDAALTQARASYVALRAAAVSFRQSRASAFDERATTLEKLWQAGEIGTSDYLVQLKQSLDTALSGITLESQTWQAWFDYLAAAGRLTDGIDGTSKEFSR
;
A
#
# COMPACT_ATOMS: atom_id res chain seq x y z
N MET A 1 -24.48 -22.67 98.19
CA MET A 1 -25.16 -21.48 97.64
C MET A 1 -25.09 -21.55 96.12
N SER A 2 -26.23 -21.36 95.45
CA SER A 2 -26.44 -20.99 94.03
C SER A 2 -25.80 -21.82 92.89
N PHE A 3 -26.53 -22.85 92.46
CA PHE A 3 -27.18 -23.00 91.13
C PHE A 3 -26.63 -22.32 89.83
N TRP A 4 -26.58 -23.17 88.77
CA TRP A 4 -26.76 -22.99 87.30
C TRP A 4 -25.49 -22.89 86.44
N ARG A 5 -25.11 -23.90 85.63
CA ARG A 5 -25.67 -24.50 84.37
C ARG A 5 -25.20 -23.81 83.06
N THR A 6 -24.29 -24.52 82.37
CA THR A 6 -24.17 -24.80 80.91
C THR A 6 -24.30 -23.67 79.87
N ALA A 7 -23.28 -23.48 79.02
CA ALA A 7 -23.31 -23.82 77.57
C ALA A 7 -21.97 -23.51 76.85
N PRO A 8 -21.58 -24.31 75.83
CA PRO A 8 -20.42 -24.13 74.96
C PRO A 8 -20.80 -23.51 73.60
N TRP A 9 -19.81 -23.01 72.84
CA TRP A 9 -19.60 -23.26 71.39
C TRP A 9 -18.57 -22.29 70.82
N GLY A 10 -17.46 -22.88 70.33
CA GLY A 10 -16.43 -22.19 69.57
C GLY A 10 -16.90 -21.91 68.15
N ALA A 11 -16.75 -20.67 67.71
CA ALA A 11 -17.04 -20.23 66.37
C ALA A 11 -15.98 -20.77 65.39
N VAL A 12 -16.43 -21.50 64.38
CA VAL A 12 -15.67 -21.88 63.19
C VAL A 12 -15.82 -20.75 62.17
N CYS A 13 -14.74 -20.01 61.90
CA CYS A 13 -14.69 -19.04 60.80
C CYS A 13 -14.30 -19.74 59.50
N VAL A 14 -15.27 -19.87 58.58
CA VAL A 14 -15.07 -20.33 57.21
C VAL A 14 -14.51 -19.15 56.39
N LEU A 15 -13.25 -19.27 55.96
CA LEU A 15 -12.61 -18.38 54.98
C LEU A 15 -13.03 -18.82 53.57
N PHE A 16 -13.89 -18.02 52.93
CA PHE A 16 -14.22 -18.14 51.52
C PHE A 16 -13.08 -17.56 50.67
N VAL A 17 -12.28 -18.43 50.05
CA VAL A 17 -11.32 -18.04 49.01
C VAL A 17 -12.09 -17.93 47.70
N ALA A 18 -12.40 -16.69 47.29
CA ALA A 18 -12.93 -16.41 45.96
C ALA A 18 -11.78 -16.50 44.94
N THR A 19 -11.71 -17.60 44.19
CA THR A 19 -10.86 -17.71 43.01
C THR A 19 -11.46 -16.85 41.90
N VAL A 20 -10.96 -15.62 41.75
CA VAL A 20 -11.22 -14.79 40.57
C VAL A 20 -10.40 -15.39 39.43
N SER A 21 -11.07 -16.18 38.59
CA SER A 21 -10.54 -16.61 37.29
C SER A 21 -10.43 -15.38 36.40
N ALA A 22 -9.28 -14.70 36.42
CA ALA A 22 -8.95 -13.71 35.42
C ALA A 22 -8.81 -14.44 34.07
N VAL A 23 -9.86 -14.39 33.26
CA VAL A 23 -9.76 -14.71 31.84
C VAL A 23 -8.76 -13.71 31.26
N PRO A 24 -7.65 -14.14 30.64
CA PRO A 24 -6.79 -13.21 29.92
C PRO A 24 -7.64 -12.61 28.79
N TYR A 25 -7.99 -11.35 28.94
CA TYR A 25 -8.47 -10.52 27.83
C TYR A 25 -7.28 -10.38 26.87
N GLN A 26 -7.24 -11.24 25.85
CA GLN A 26 -6.37 -11.04 24.71
C GLN A 26 -6.86 -9.80 23.98
N ASP A 27 -6.25 -8.67 24.34
CA ASP A 27 -6.32 -7.44 23.57
C ASP A 27 -5.43 -7.59 22.32
N ASP A 28 -5.74 -8.57 21.48
CA ASP A 28 -5.28 -8.56 20.10
C ASP A 28 -6.20 -7.58 19.38
N ALA A 29 -5.89 -6.29 19.53
CA ALA A 29 -6.40 -5.24 18.67
C ALA A 29 -5.93 -5.56 17.23
N ALA A 30 -6.68 -6.43 16.56
CA ALA A 30 -6.35 -6.89 15.23
C ALA A 30 -6.27 -5.68 14.31
N VAL A 31 -5.05 -5.37 13.88
CA VAL A 31 -4.70 -4.22 13.03
C VAL A 31 -5.37 -4.35 11.67
N LEU A 32 -5.70 -5.57 11.24
CA LEU A 32 -6.40 -5.89 9.99
C LEU A 32 -7.58 -6.84 10.25
N PRO A 33 -8.64 -6.78 9.41
CA PRO A 33 -9.79 -7.66 9.58
C PRO A 33 -9.44 -9.12 9.26
N SER A 34 -10.28 -10.02 9.77
CA SER A 34 -10.26 -11.50 9.75
C SER A 34 -9.26 -12.24 8.81
N PRO A 35 -8.84 -13.48 9.14
CA PRO A 35 -7.96 -14.30 8.30
C PRO A 35 -8.37 -14.44 6.82
N ALA A 36 -9.67 -14.31 6.52
CA ALA A 36 -10.19 -14.30 5.14
C ALA A 36 -9.70 -13.10 4.31
N VAL A 37 -9.61 -11.91 4.93
CA VAL A 37 -9.12 -10.69 4.27
C VAL A 37 -7.62 -10.81 4.02
N GLU A 38 -6.85 -11.26 5.01
CA GLU A 38 -5.41 -11.50 4.82
C GLU A 38 -5.13 -12.48 3.68
N THR A 39 -5.91 -13.57 3.61
CA THR A 39 -5.80 -14.56 2.52
C THR A 39 -6.12 -13.92 1.17
N ALA A 40 -7.13 -13.07 1.11
CA ALA A 40 -7.51 -12.37 -0.11
C ALA A 40 -6.40 -11.41 -0.58
N VAL A 41 -5.79 -10.61 0.31
CA VAL A 41 -4.67 -9.73 -0.06
C VAL A 41 -3.46 -10.55 -0.55
N ARG A 42 -3.12 -11.66 0.12
CA ARG A 42 -2.03 -12.55 -0.33
C ARG A 42 -2.30 -13.11 -1.73
N ASN A 43 -3.55 -13.48 -2.02
CA ASN A 43 -3.94 -13.94 -3.35
C ASN A 43 -3.78 -12.83 -4.41
N VAL A 44 -4.20 -11.61 -4.10
CA VAL A 44 -4.02 -10.43 -4.98
C VAL A 44 -2.54 -10.21 -5.28
N TRP A 45 -1.68 -10.22 -4.25
CA TRP A 45 -0.23 -10.08 -4.44
C TRP A 45 0.32 -11.15 -5.38
N SER A 46 -0.03 -12.42 -5.18
CA SER A 46 0.49 -13.54 -5.99
C SER A 46 0.17 -13.43 -7.48
N LYS A 47 -0.88 -12.70 -7.84
CA LYS A 47 -1.35 -12.55 -9.23
C LYS A 47 -1.13 -11.15 -9.81
N SER A 48 -0.69 -10.18 -9.00
CA SER A 48 -0.61 -8.78 -9.39
C SER A 48 0.48 -8.52 -10.43
N PRO A 49 0.15 -8.00 -11.63
CA PRO A 49 1.14 -7.58 -12.62
C PRO A 49 2.03 -6.44 -12.11
N ARG A 50 1.47 -5.52 -11.30
CA ARG A 50 2.23 -4.44 -10.65
C ARG A 50 3.36 -4.99 -9.77
N LEU A 51 3.06 -6.04 -9.01
CA LEU A 51 4.07 -6.70 -8.17
C LEU A 51 5.11 -7.46 -9.02
N GLN A 52 4.69 -8.13 -10.10
CA GLN A 52 5.61 -8.80 -11.03
C GLN A 52 6.61 -7.81 -11.67
N VAL A 53 6.18 -6.58 -11.97
CA VAL A 53 7.07 -5.50 -12.45
C VAL A 53 8.11 -5.17 -11.38
N ALA A 54 7.68 -4.87 -10.15
CA ALA A 54 8.59 -4.54 -9.05
C ALA A 54 9.59 -5.68 -8.74
N GLU A 55 9.15 -6.94 -8.78
CA GLU A 55 10.01 -8.11 -8.61
C GLU A 55 11.01 -8.27 -9.75
N ALA A 56 10.60 -8.03 -11.00
CA ALA A 56 11.49 -8.06 -12.15
C ALA A 56 12.54 -6.93 -12.08
N GLU A 57 12.16 -5.74 -11.64
CA GLU A 57 13.08 -4.63 -11.41
C GLU A 57 14.10 -4.93 -10.32
N LEU A 58 13.67 -5.54 -9.21
CA LEU A 58 14.58 -5.99 -8.16
C LEU A 58 15.55 -7.07 -8.68
N ARG A 59 15.06 -8.07 -9.41
CA ARG A 59 15.93 -9.10 -10.03
C ARG A 59 16.92 -8.49 -11.00
N ALA A 60 16.51 -7.48 -11.77
CA ALA A 60 17.39 -6.75 -12.68
C ALA A 60 18.47 -5.98 -11.92
N ALA A 61 18.11 -5.26 -10.84
CA ALA A 61 19.09 -4.57 -9.99
C ALA A 61 20.08 -5.55 -9.35
N GLN A 62 19.61 -6.70 -8.85
CA GLN A 62 20.48 -7.76 -8.32
C GLN A 62 21.43 -8.33 -9.39
N ALA A 63 20.96 -8.49 -10.63
CA ALA A 63 21.80 -8.92 -11.75
C ALA A 63 22.85 -7.85 -12.11
N ARG A 64 22.49 -6.56 -12.08
CA ARG A 64 23.43 -5.44 -12.26
C ARG A 64 24.47 -5.41 -11.15
N ALA A 65 24.09 -5.63 -9.89
CA ALA A 65 25.04 -5.74 -8.79
C ALA A 65 26.03 -6.89 -8.99
N ARG A 66 25.56 -8.09 -9.38
CA ARG A 66 26.44 -9.21 -9.74
C ARG A 66 27.35 -8.91 -10.92
N ALA A 67 26.88 -8.13 -11.90
CA ALA A 67 27.68 -7.69 -13.05
C ALA A 67 28.72 -6.63 -12.64
N ALA A 68 28.38 -5.72 -11.73
CA ALA A 68 29.28 -4.72 -11.18
C ALA A 68 30.42 -5.34 -10.36
N ASP A 69 30.19 -6.51 -9.76
CA ASP A 69 31.20 -7.27 -9.04
C ASP A 69 32.16 -8.07 -9.95
N GLN A 70 31.89 -8.17 -11.26
CA GLN A 70 32.83 -8.80 -12.19
C GLN A 70 34.09 -7.95 -12.39
N PRO A 71 35.23 -8.55 -12.72
CA PRO A 71 36.41 -7.81 -13.18
C PRO A 71 36.06 -6.85 -14.32
N ILE A 72 36.47 -5.57 -14.20
CA ILE A 72 36.15 -4.54 -15.19
C ILE A 72 36.86 -4.80 -16.52
N TYR A 73 38.07 -5.33 -16.45
CA TYR A 73 38.96 -5.51 -17.59
C TYR A 73 39.08 -6.98 -17.93
N ASN A 74 38.83 -7.29 -19.20
CA ASN A 74 39.12 -8.60 -19.77
C ASN A 74 40.55 -8.63 -20.31
N PRO A 75 41.23 -9.79 -20.27
CA PRO A 75 42.50 -9.94 -20.98
C PRO A 75 42.25 -9.84 -22.49
N SER A 76 43.21 -9.25 -23.20
CA SER A 76 43.25 -9.26 -24.66
C SER A 76 44.48 -10.02 -25.13
N VAL A 77 44.33 -10.78 -26.21
CA VAL A 77 45.42 -11.49 -26.87
C VAL A 77 45.65 -10.86 -28.24
N GLN A 78 46.91 -10.61 -28.57
CA GLN A 78 47.33 -10.03 -29.84
C GLN A 78 48.28 -11.01 -30.54
N LEU A 79 48.00 -11.29 -31.81
CA LEU A 79 48.90 -12.05 -32.69
C LEU A 79 49.32 -11.12 -33.81
N GLU A 80 50.62 -10.97 -34.00
CA GLU A 80 51.18 -10.04 -34.97
C GLU A 80 52.17 -10.77 -35.87
N GLY A 81 52.04 -10.51 -37.16
CA GLY A 81 52.88 -11.08 -38.19
C GLY A 81 53.22 -10.01 -39.21
N GLU A 82 54.50 -9.73 -39.35
CA GLU A 82 55.01 -8.75 -40.31
C GLU A 82 56.05 -9.42 -41.20
N ASN A 83 55.96 -9.18 -42.50
CA ASN A 83 56.97 -9.59 -43.48
C ASN A 83 57.60 -8.32 -44.04
N ALA A 84 58.88 -8.12 -43.77
CA ALA A 84 59.68 -6.98 -44.22
C ALA A 84 61.13 -7.45 -44.41
N ASP A 85 62.09 -6.54 -44.54
CA ASP A 85 63.53 -6.89 -44.49
C ASP A 85 63.90 -7.68 -43.22
N VAL A 86 63.06 -7.57 -42.18
CA VAL A 86 63.07 -8.38 -40.97
C VAL A 86 61.67 -8.97 -40.76
N ASP A 87 61.53 -10.29 -40.82
CA ASP A 87 60.27 -10.97 -40.54
C ASP A 87 60.02 -11.02 -39.02
N ARG A 88 58.82 -10.64 -38.59
CA ARG A 88 58.40 -10.70 -37.19
C ARG A 88 57.17 -11.57 -37.03
N ARG A 89 57.20 -12.44 -36.03
CA ARG A 89 56.06 -13.25 -35.57
C ARG A 89 56.00 -13.17 -34.05
N THR A 90 55.01 -12.47 -33.53
CA THR A 90 54.85 -12.18 -32.10
C THR A 90 53.44 -12.54 -31.63
N ALA A 91 53.35 -13.02 -30.40
CA ALA A 91 52.11 -13.22 -29.68
C ALA A 91 52.22 -12.49 -28.34
N GLY A 92 51.19 -11.75 -27.97
CA GLY A 92 51.15 -11.02 -26.71
C GLY A 92 49.81 -11.13 -26.02
N ALA A 93 49.83 -10.90 -24.71
CA ALA A 93 48.63 -10.74 -23.92
C ALA A 93 48.74 -9.43 -23.11
N SER A 94 47.63 -8.73 -22.96
CA SER A 94 47.56 -7.53 -22.14
C SER A 94 46.33 -7.49 -21.26
N LEU A 95 46.48 -6.91 -20.07
CA LEU A 95 45.40 -6.75 -19.10
C LEU A 95 45.53 -5.40 -18.41
N ALA A 96 44.43 -4.64 -18.41
CA ALA A 96 44.31 -3.44 -17.58
C ALA A 96 44.02 -3.83 -16.13
N LEU A 97 44.69 -3.16 -15.19
CA LEU A 97 44.62 -3.44 -13.76
C LEU A 97 43.79 -2.36 -13.07
N ASP A 98 42.67 -2.73 -12.42
CA ASP A 98 41.85 -1.80 -11.64
C ASP A 98 42.57 -1.40 -10.33
N LEU A 99 43.54 -0.50 -10.45
CA LEU A 99 44.24 0.10 -9.30
C LEU A 99 43.49 1.30 -8.74
N SER A 100 42.65 1.94 -9.56
CA SER A 100 41.86 3.09 -9.18
C SER A 100 40.65 2.76 -8.30
N GLY A 101 40.22 1.49 -8.26
CA GLY A 101 39.12 0.99 -7.43
C GLY A 101 37.75 1.22 -8.06
N LYS A 102 37.66 1.23 -9.40
CA LYS A 102 36.42 1.42 -10.16
C LYS A 102 35.41 0.33 -9.86
N ARG A 103 35.84 -0.93 -9.71
CA ARG A 103 34.94 -2.07 -9.42
C ARG A 103 34.23 -1.85 -8.10
N ARG A 104 35.00 -1.54 -7.05
CA ARG A 104 34.45 -1.31 -5.70
C ARG A 104 33.43 -0.19 -5.67
N ALA A 105 33.68 0.91 -6.40
CA ALA A 105 32.74 2.01 -6.50
C ALA A 105 31.42 1.59 -7.19
N ARG A 106 31.50 0.84 -8.30
CA ARG A 106 30.31 0.34 -9.01
C ARG A 106 29.50 -0.65 -8.18
N VAL A 107 30.16 -1.49 -7.40
CA VAL A 107 29.50 -2.42 -6.46
C VAL A 107 28.72 -1.64 -5.40
N ALA A 108 29.34 -0.64 -4.78
CA ALA A 108 28.68 0.18 -3.76
C ALA A 108 27.42 0.90 -4.29
N GLU A 109 27.48 1.46 -5.51
CA GLU A 109 26.32 2.07 -6.17
C GLU A 109 25.23 1.04 -6.47
N SER A 110 25.60 -0.13 -7.00
CA SER A 110 24.65 -1.18 -7.35
C SER A 110 23.98 -1.81 -6.12
N ASP A 111 24.70 -1.95 -5.00
CA ASP A 111 24.15 -2.43 -3.74
C ASP A 111 23.12 -1.45 -3.17
N ALA A 112 23.36 -0.14 -3.30
CA ALA A 112 22.38 0.88 -2.95
C ALA A 112 21.15 0.84 -3.88
N GLU A 113 21.34 0.61 -5.19
CA GLU A 113 20.23 0.38 -6.14
C GLU A 113 19.38 -0.82 -5.72
N VAL A 114 20.00 -1.94 -5.31
CA VAL A 114 19.27 -3.11 -4.82
C VAL A 114 18.43 -2.76 -3.57
N ARG A 115 19.00 -2.04 -2.59
CA ARG A 115 18.23 -1.60 -1.40
C ARG A 115 17.05 -0.71 -1.79
N ALA A 116 17.24 0.22 -2.72
CA ALA A 116 16.17 1.09 -3.21
C ALA A 116 15.05 0.28 -3.88
N LYS A 117 15.40 -0.72 -4.71
CA LYS A 117 14.42 -1.61 -5.35
C LYS A 117 13.73 -2.57 -4.39
N GLN A 118 14.39 -2.99 -3.30
CA GLN A 118 13.73 -3.75 -2.23
C GLN A 118 12.69 -2.91 -1.50
N ALA A 119 13.03 -1.66 -1.15
CA ALA A 119 12.07 -0.74 -0.53
C ALA A 119 10.91 -0.40 -1.47
N ALA A 120 11.18 -0.20 -2.76
CA ALA A 120 10.14 0.03 -3.78
C ALA A 120 9.19 -1.18 -3.90
N LEU A 121 9.71 -2.42 -3.85
CA LEU A 121 8.87 -3.62 -3.84
C LEU A 121 7.98 -3.69 -2.59
N ALA A 122 8.51 -3.36 -1.41
CA ALA A 122 7.72 -3.31 -0.17
C ALA A 122 6.64 -2.22 -0.23
N LEU A 123 6.96 -1.07 -0.82
CA LEU A 123 6.02 0.02 -1.05
C LEU A 123 4.87 -0.42 -1.97
N GLU A 124 5.21 -1.08 -3.08
CA GLU A 124 4.22 -1.58 -4.04
C GLU A 124 3.27 -2.61 -3.41
N ARG A 125 3.79 -3.51 -2.55
CA ARG A 125 2.95 -4.46 -1.79
C ARG A 125 1.94 -3.75 -0.91
N ARG A 126 2.40 -2.76 -0.14
CA ARG A 126 1.53 -1.96 0.73
C ARG A 126 0.47 -1.22 -0.09
N ASP A 127 0.85 -0.59 -1.19
CA ASP A 127 -0.06 0.21 -2.00
C ASP A 127 -1.13 -0.67 -2.68
N ILE A 128 -0.74 -1.84 -3.21
CA ILE A 128 -1.72 -2.83 -3.73
C ILE A 128 -2.67 -3.30 -2.62
N ALA A 129 -2.16 -3.55 -1.41
CA ALA A 129 -3.00 -3.94 -0.28
C ALA A 129 -3.99 -2.83 0.11
N ALA A 130 -3.53 -1.57 0.15
CA ALA A 130 -4.36 -0.41 0.45
C ALA A 130 -5.46 -0.23 -0.61
N ASP A 131 -5.08 -0.27 -1.89
CA ASP A 131 -5.99 -0.14 -3.03
C ASP A 131 -7.07 -1.23 -2.97
N TRP A 132 -6.66 -2.49 -2.75
CA TRP A 132 -7.59 -3.62 -2.68
C TRP A 132 -8.54 -3.51 -1.47
N LEU A 133 -8.02 -3.19 -0.28
CA LEU A 133 -8.84 -3.07 0.94
C LEU A 133 -9.91 -1.97 0.80
N LYS A 134 -9.53 -0.82 0.21
CA LYS A 134 -10.46 0.28 -0.07
C LYS A 134 -11.48 -0.09 -1.14
N ALA A 135 -11.06 -0.76 -2.21
CA ALA A 135 -11.95 -1.22 -3.28
C ALA A 135 -12.94 -2.28 -2.77
N TRP A 136 -12.49 -3.21 -1.93
CA TRP A 136 -13.34 -4.23 -1.29
C TRP A 136 -14.43 -3.62 -0.41
N VAL A 137 -14.06 -2.70 0.48
CA VAL A 137 -15.06 -1.99 1.32
C VAL A 137 -15.97 -1.12 0.46
N GLY A 138 -15.40 -0.41 -0.53
CA GLY A 138 -16.16 0.42 -1.47
C GLY A 138 -17.22 -0.38 -2.21
N ALA A 139 -16.86 -1.53 -2.79
CA ALA A 139 -17.79 -2.42 -3.47
C ALA A 139 -18.85 -3.00 -2.53
N THR A 140 -18.44 -3.45 -1.33
CA THR A 140 -19.36 -4.04 -0.35
C THR A 140 -20.41 -3.02 0.12
N LEU A 141 -20.01 -1.76 0.32
CA LEU A 141 -20.92 -0.72 0.79
C LEU A 141 -21.73 -0.09 -0.35
N ALA A 142 -21.19 -0.02 -1.56
CA ALA A 142 -21.97 0.36 -2.74
C ALA A 142 -23.10 -0.65 -3.02
N HIS A 143 -22.83 -1.94 -2.82
CA HIS A 143 -23.88 -2.98 -2.88
C HIS A 143 -24.98 -2.72 -1.85
N LYS A 144 -24.64 -2.46 -0.58
CA LYS A 144 -25.63 -2.11 0.46
C LYS A 144 -26.44 -0.86 0.12
N GLN A 145 -25.80 0.16 -0.47
CA GLN A 145 -26.52 1.37 -0.93
C GLN A 145 -27.52 1.02 -2.04
N SER A 146 -27.13 0.20 -3.01
CA SER A 146 -28.00 -0.29 -4.08
C SER A 146 -29.17 -1.12 -3.52
N GLU A 147 -28.95 -2.01 -2.55
CA GLU A 147 -30.03 -2.73 -1.86
C GLU A 147 -31.02 -1.77 -1.17
N LEU A 148 -30.51 -0.75 -0.48
CA LEU A 148 -31.35 0.27 0.17
C LEU A 148 -32.14 1.09 -0.86
N GLY A 149 -31.54 1.41 -2.01
CA GLY A 149 -32.23 2.09 -3.10
C GLY A 149 -33.31 1.21 -3.78
N GLN A 150 -33.09 -0.09 -3.90
CA GLN A 150 -34.14 -1.03 -4.34
C GLN A 150 -35.31 -1.07 -3.35
N ARG A 151 -35.02 -1.07 -2.05
CA ARG A 151 -36.05 -0.95 -1.01
C ARG A 151 -36.81 0.38 -1.11
N ARG A 152 -36.12 1.49 -1.39
CA ARG A 152 -36.76 2.79 -1.66
C ARG A 152 -37.74 2.72 -2.83
N VAL A 153 -37.35 2.10 -3.95
CA VAL A 153 -38.26 1.91 -5.09
C VAL A 153 -39.47 1.08 -4.71
N ALA A 154 -39.29 -0.02 -3.97
CA ALA A 154 -40.40 -0.86 -3.51
C ALA A 154 -41.38 -0.11 -2.58
N LEU A 155 -40.85 0.71 -1.65
CA LEU A 155 -41.66 1.56 -0.77
C LEU A 155 -42.44 2.61 -1.56
N MET A 156 -41.82 3.28 -2.52
CA MET A 156 -42.50 4.28 -3.36
C MET A 156 -43.54 3.66 -4.30
N ALA A 157 -43.30 2.44 -4.79
CA ALA A 157 -44.26 1.72 -5.62
C ALA A 157 -45.52 1.36 -4.81
N ARG A 158 -45.34 0.87 -3.59
CA ARG A 158 -46.45 0.60 -2.66
C ARG A 158 -47.20 1.88 -2.29
N PHE A 159 -46.48 2.99 -2.10
CA PHE A 159 -47.08 4.29 -1.82
C PHE A 159 -47.94 4.80 -3.00
N ASP A 160 -47.46 4.70 -4.24
CA ASP A 160 -48.24 5.07 -5.44
C ASP A 160 -49.51 4.21 -5.58
N GLU A 161 -49.42 2.91 -5.32
CA GLU A 161 -50.59 2.01 -5.34
C GLU A 161 -51.64 2.40 -4.29
N LEU A 162 -51.21 2.64 -3.05
CA LEU A 162 -52.09 3.06 -1.96
C LEU A 162 -52.72 4.43 -2.23
N ALA A 163 -51.95 5.38 -2.78
CA ALA A 163 -52.47 6.69 -3.17
C ALA A 163 -53.56 6.55 -4.26
N ALA A 164 -53.35 5.67 -5.26
CA ALA A 164 -54.36 5.40 -6.27
C ALA A 164 -55.65 4.79 -5.69
N GLN A 165 -55.54 3.94 -4.66
CA GLN A 165 -56.70 3.39 -3.95
C GLN A 165 -57.45 4.47 -3.16
N ARG A 166 -56.74 5.32 -2.42
CA ARG A 166 -57.33 6.43 -1.64
C ARG A 166 -57.99 7.49 -2.52
N LEU A 167 -57.45 7.79 -3.69
CA LEU A 167 -58.07 8.68 -4.66
C LEU A 167 -59.43 8.14 -5.14
N LYS A 168 -59.55 6.83 -5.37
CA LYS A 168 -60.81 6.20 -5.83
C LYS A 168 -61.94 6.33 -4.81
N VAL A 169 -61.62 6.33 -3.52
CA VAL A 169 -62.59 6.52 -2.44
C VAL A 169 -62.76 8.00 -2.03
N GLY A 170 -61.99 8.91 -2.64
CA GLY A 170 -62.07 10.34 -2.41
C GLY A 170 -61.31 10.85 -1.18
N ASP A 171 -60.43 10.03 -0.60
CA ASP A 171 -59.70 10.36 0.64
C ASP A 171 -58.48 11.28 0.41
N ILE A 172 -57.98 11.37 -0.83
CA ILE A 172 -56.88 12.25 -1.22
C ILE A 172 -57.19 12.97 -2.53
N SER A 173 -56.49 14.07 -2.79
CA SER A 173 -56.61 14.84 -4.04
C SER A 173 -55.84 14.21 -5.21
N THR A 174 -56.16 14.62 -6.44
CA THR A 174 -55.39 14.24 -7.64
C THR A 174 -53.94 14.72 -7.56
N THR A 175 -53.70 15.90 -6.97
CA THR A 175 -52.35 16.45 -6.77
C THR A 175 -51.51 15.58 -5.82
N GLU A 176 -52.11 15.06 -4.76
CA GLU A 176 -51.43 14.13 -3.84
C GLU A 176 -51.13 12.78 -4.48
N ARG A 177 -52.02 12.27 -5.34
CA ARG A 177 -51.70 11.11 -6.19
C ARG A 177 -50.49 11.46 -7.06
N ASP A 178 -50.54 12.54 -7.83
CA ASP A 178 -49.47 12.86 -8.79
C ASP A 178 -48.12 13.04 -8.09
N LEU A 179 -48.10 13.54 -6.85
CA LEU A 179 -46.92 13.56 -6.00
C LEU A 179 -46.36 12.16 -5.70
N ALA A 180 -47.23 11.17 -5.44
CA ALA A 180 -46.81 9.77 -5.23
C ALA A 180 -46.19 9.16 -6.50
N GLY A 181 -46.80 9.41 -7.66
CA GLY A 181 -46.24 8.99 -8.96
C GLY A 181 -44.89 9.64 -9.26
N LEU A 182 -44.73 10.93 -8.96
CA LEU A 182 -43.46 11.65 -9.09
C LEU A 182 -42.39 11.07 -8.16
N ALA A 183 -42.74 10.75 -6.92
CA ALA A 183 -41.82 10.17 -5.95
C ALA A 183 -41.30 8.79 -6.37
N LEU A 184 -42.15 7.96 -6.98
CA LEU A 184 -41.73 6.68 -7.58
C LEU A 184 -40.75 6.90 -8.74
N GLY A 185 -41.04 7.84 -9.63
CA GLY A 185 -40.12 8.19 -10.73
C GLY A 185 -38.76 8.67 -10.22
N GLU A 186 -38.74 9.55 -9.20
CA GLU A 186 -37.50 10.02 -8.56
C GLU A 186 -36.70 8.86 -7.94
N ALA A 187 -37.37 7.96 -7.23
CA ALA A 187 -36.75 6.79 -6.62
C ALA A 187 -36.10 5.85 -7.65
N GLN A 188 -36.76 5.63 -8.80
CA GLN A 188 -36.22 4.81 -9.88
C GLN A 188 -34.95 5.43 -10.49
N VAL A 189 -34.93 6.75 -10.70
CA VAL A 189 -33.74 7.46 -11.19
C VAL A 189 -32.58 7.37 -10.20
N GLN A 190 -32.84 7.57 -8.91
CA GLN A 190 -31.82 7.44 -7.87
C GLN A 190 -31.29 6.02 -7.76
N GLN A 191 -32.14 5.00 -7.85
CA GLN A 191 -31.70 3.61 -7.86
C GLN A 191 -30.81 3.29 -9.07
N ALA A 192 -31.13 3.84 -10.25
CA ALA A 192 -30.27 3.68 -11.43
C ALA A 192 -28.87 4.28 -11.19
N SER A 193 -28.78 5.41 -10.50
CA SER A 193 -27.48 6.01 -10.11
C SER A 193 -26.71 5.12 -9.13
N LEU A 194 -27.39 4.57 -8.11
CA LEU A 194 -26.76 3.67 -7.13
C LEU A 194 -26.25 2.37 -7.77
N ALA A 195 -27.03 1.78 -8.69
CA ALA A 195 -26.60 0.62 -9.46
C ALA A 195 -25.37 0.92 -10.33
N GLY A 196 -25.29 2.12 -10.92
CA GLY A 196 -24.10 2.58 -11.64
C GLY A 196 -22.87 2.74 -10.74
N GLN A 197 -23.04 3.26 -9.52
CA GLN A 197 -21.96 3.39 -8.53
C GLN A 197 -21.46 2.03 -8.02
N GLU A 198 -22.37 1.08 -7.81
CA GLU A 198 -22.05 -0.31 -7.50
C GLU A 198 -21.22 -0.96 -8.62
N ALA A 199 -21.69 -0.85 -9.87
CA ALA A 199 -20.95 -1.37 -11.03
C ALA A 199 -19.56 -0.74 -11.17
N SER A 200 -19.44 0.57 -10.93
CA SER A 200 -18.14 1.27 -10.92
C SER A 200 -17.21 0.75 -9.83
N SER A 201 -17.73 0.55 -8.62
CA SER A 201 -16.94 0.05 -7.47
C SER A 201 -16.46 -1.39 -7.70
N LEU A 202 -17.30 -2.24 -8.30
CA LEU A 202 -16.92 -3.59 -8.71
C LEU A 202 -15.87 -3.58 -9.83
N ALA A 203 -15.95 -2.64 -10.77
CA ALA A 203 -14.94 -2.49 -11.82
C ALA A 203 -13.58 -2.07 -11.26
N VAL A 204 -13.53 -1.15 -10.29
CA VAL A 204 -12.30 -0.76 -9.60
C VAL A 204 -11.66 -1.96 -8.90
N LEU A 205 -12.47 -2.75 -8.20
CA LEU A 205 -11.99 -3.97 -7.53
C LEU A 205 -11.48 -5.02 -8.55
N ALA A 206 -12.21 -5.23 -9.65
CA ALA A 206 -11.83 -6.14 -10.71
C ALA A 206 -10.54 -5.72 -11.42
N ALA A 207 -10.23 -4.43 -11.48
CA ALA A 207 -8.95 -3.95 -12.01
C ALA A 207 -7.74 -4.35 -11.16
N ILE A 208 -7.94 -4.70 -9.87
CA ILE A 208 -6.88 -5.05 -8.92
C ILE A 208 -6.70 -6.57 -8.78
N ASP A 209 -7.79 -7.32 -8.57
CA ASP A 209 -7.77 -8.79 -8.36
C ASP A 209 -8.17 -9.59 -9.62
N GLY A 210 -8.43 -8.90 -10.73
CA GLY A 210 -9.02 -9.51 -11.92
C GLY A 210 -10.49 -9.90 -11.70
N ASP A 211 -11.02 -10.77 -12.56
CA ASP A 211 -12.42 -11.24 -12.49
C ASP A 211 -12.64 -12.32 -11.41
N ASN A 212 -11.88 -12.26 -10.32
CA ASN A 212 -11.87 -13.26 -9.26
C ASN A 212 -12.88 -12.92 -8.15
N GLN A 213 -14.07 -12.42 -8.54
CA GLN A 213 -15.14 -11.94 -7.64
C GLN A 213 -15.85 -13.06 -6.85
N ARG A 214 -15.33 -14.30 -6.88
CA ARG A 214 -16.00 -15.44 -6.25
C ARG A 214 -15.81 -15.37 -4.73
N SER A 215 -16.77 -14.71 -4.10
CA SER A 215 -16.96 -14.52 -2.65
C SER A 215 -15.98 -13.53 -2.02
N LEU A 216 -16.37 -12.25 -2.00
CA LEU A 216 -15.69 -11.25 -1.18
C LEU A 216 -15.79 -11.62 0.31
N PRO A 217 -14.72 -11.37 1.10
CA PRO A 217 -14.79 -11.54 2.55
C PRO A 217 -15.91 -10.69 3.15
N ALA A 218 -16.58 -11.21 4.19
CA ALA A 218 -17.59 -10.45 4.91
C ALA A 218 -16.95 -9.28 5.66
N MET A 219 -17.60 -8.11 5.61
CA MET A 219 -17.13 -6.93 6.33
C MET A 219 -17.43 -7.07 7.84
N PRO A 220 -16.52 -6.62 8.74
CA PRO A 220 -16.81 -6.56 10.16
C PRO A 220 -18.03 -5.67 10.46
N GLN A 221 -18.86 -6.07 11.42
CA GLN A 221 -20.01 -5.25 11.88
C GLN A 221 -19.58 -4.10 12.83
N ALA A 222 -18.42 -4.26 13.48
CA ALA A 222 -17.85 -3.22 14.33
C ALA A 222 -17.19 -2.14 13.47
N LEU A 223 -17.20 -0.90 13.95
CA LEU A 223 -16.33 0.14 13.38
C LEU A 223 -14.86 -0.22 13.65
N PRO A 224 -13.92 0.29 12.83
CA PRO A 224 -12.51 0.08 13.12
C PRO A 224 -12.08 0.66 14.48
N PRO A 225 -10.98 0.16 15.08
CA PRO A 225 -10.52 0.51 16.44
C PRO A 225 -10.27 2.01 16.68
N GLU A 226 -10.09 2.45 17.93
CA GLU A 226 -9.62 3.83 18.16
C GLU A 226 -8.23 4.04 17.53
N ALA A 227 -7.95 5.28 17.08
CA ALA A 227 -6.66 5.59 16.47
C ALA A 227 -5.47 5.31 17.42
N ASP A 228 -5.67 5.50 18.72
CA ASP A 228 -4.64 5.30 19.75
C ASP A 228 -4.30 3.82 20.00
N ALA A 229 -5.09 2.89 19.44
CA ALA A 229 -4.74 1.47 19.43
C ALA A 229 -3.55 1.16 18.51
N ILE A 230 -3.21 2.07 17.59
CA ILE A 230 -2.11 1.90 16.65
C ILE A 230 -0.94 2.79 17.05
N VAL A 231 0.21 2.17 17.28
CA VAL A 231 1.48 2.88 17.45
C VAL A 231 2.18 2.94 16.08
N PRO A 232 2.31 4.12 15.45
CA PRO A 232 3.02 4.25 14.18
C PRO A 232 4.46 3.74 14.28
N VAL A 233 4.97 3.17 13.19
CA VAL A 233 6.40 2.83 13.12
C VAL A 233 7.26 4.08 13.28
N ALA A 234 8.48 3.90 13.79
CA ALA A 234 9.42 5.00 13.91
C ALA A 234 9.62 5.67 12.55
N ALA A 235 9.81 6.98 12.55
CA ALA A 235 9.86 7.73 11.31
C ALA A 235 11.02 7.27 10.40
N ALA A 236 12.11 6.74 10.95
CA ALA A 236 13.21 6.18 10.17
C ALA A 236 12.84 4.86 9.45
N ASP A 237 11.88 4.11 9.98
CA ASP A 237 11.50 2.77 9.51
C ASP A 237 10.33 2.79 8.51
N ARG A 238 9.81 3.99 8.16
CA ARG A 238 8.77 4.11 7.13
C ARG A 238 9.36 3.80 5.75
N ILE A 239 8.66 2.97 4.98
CA ILE A 239 9.14 2.40 3.72
C ILE A 239 9.57 3.50 2.73
N GLU A 240 8.81 4.59 2.60
CA GLU A 240 9.16 5.69 1.69
C GLU A 240 10.48 6.37 2.08
N ARG A 241 10.77 6.47 3.39
CA ARG A 241 12.02 7.05 3.87
C ARG A 241 13.19 6.10 3.72
N ILE A 242 12.97 4.80 3.91
CA ILE A 242 13.97 3.77 3.60
C ILE A 242 14.32 3.82 2.11
N GLN A 243 13.32 3.90 1.22
CA GLN A 243 13.54 4.03 -0.21
C GLN A 243 14.32 5.31 -0.55
N ALA A 244 13.88 6.46 -0.05
CA ALA A 244 14.54 7.73 -0.33
C ALA A 244 15.97 7.80 0.24
N GLN A 245 16.23 7.14 1.36
CA GLN A 245 17.59 6.98 1.90
C GLN A 245 18.44 6.13 0.96
N ALA A 246 17.94 4.98 0.51
CA ALA A 246 18.69 4.12 -0.42
C ALA A 246 18.95 4.80 -1.78
N GLU A 247 18.03 5.63 -2.26
CA GLU A 247 18.22 6.45 -3.46
C GLU A 247 19.29 7.54 -3.25
N GLN A 248 19.33 8.18 -2.08
CA GLN A 248 20.41 9.10 -1.71
C GLN A 248 21.76 8.37 -1.67
N ASP A 249 21.85 7.24 -0.96
CA ASP A 249 23.08 6.44 -0.89
C ASP A 249 23.59 6.05 -2.29
N ARG A 250 22.67 5.71 -3.21
CA ARG A 250 23.00 5.38 -4.60
C ARG A 250 23.58 6.58 -5.33
N ALA A 251 22.98 7.76 -5.21
CA ALA A 251 23.45 8.97 -5.87
C ALA A 251 24.83 9.40 -5.33
N GLU A 252 25.05 9.30 -4.02
CA GLU A 252 26.35 9.56 -3.38
C GLU A 252 27.42 8.57 -3.86
N ALA A 253 27.08 7.28 -3.97
CA ALA A 253 27.98 6.28 -4.55
C ALA A 253 28.28 6.56 -6.04
N GLY A 254 27.31 7.09 -6.79
CA GLY A 254 27.48 7.55 -8.18
C GLY A 254 28.54 8.64 -8.32
N VAL A 255 28.65 9.57 -7.35
CA VAL A 255 29.75 10.55 -7.30
C VAL A 255 31.10 9.84 -7.21
N VAL A 256 31.22 8.86 -6.30
CA VAL A 256 32.45 8.08 -6.14
C VAL A 256 32.78 7.30 -7.42
N VAL A 257 31.77 6.75 -8.11
CA VAL A 257 31.96 6.09 -9.41
C VAL A 257 32.53 7.07 -10.44
N ALA A 258 31.98 8.28 -10.55
CA ALA A 258 32.48 9.30 -11.46
C ALA A 258 33.92 9.74 -11.11
N GLU A 259 34.24 9.88 -9.83
CA GLU A 259 35.60 10.18 -9.37
C GLU A 259 36.61 9.07 -9.69
N ARG A 260 36.22 7.80 -9.51
CA ARG A 260 37.07 6.65 -9.83
C ARG A 260 37.22 6.48 -11.34
N ALA A 261 36.18 6.74 -12.12
CA ALA A 261 36.20 6.64 -13.58
C ALA A 261 37.29 7.55 -14.21
N ARG A 262 37.53 8.73 -13.64
CA ARG A 262 38.57 9.67 -14.07
C ARG A 262 40.00 9.15 -13.87
N ARG A 263 40.23 8.28 -12.88
CA ARG A 263 41.57 7.80 -12.55
C ARG A 263 42.01 6.76 -13.59
N PRO A 264 43.17 6.94 -14.24
CA PRO A 264 43.64 6.00 -15.24
C PRO A 264 44.09 4.70 -14.60
N ASP A 265 43.85 3.59 -15.29
CA ASP A 265 44.33 2.26 -14.91
C ASP A 265 45.41 1.81 -15.89
N PRO A 266 46.59 1.36 -15.40
CA PRO A 266 47.65 0.90 -16.28
C PRO A 266 47.30 -0.45 -16.90
N THR A 267 47.71 -0.63 -18.15
CA THR A 267 47.69 -1.88 -18.89
C THR A 267 49.08 -2.50 -18.88
N LEU A 268 49.19 -3.70 -18.34
CA LEU A 268 50.40 -4.51 -18.42
C LEU A 268 50.28 -5.44 -19.63
N SER A 269 51.30 -5.43 -20.49
CA SER A 269 51.38 -6.32 -21.65
C SER A 269 52.66 -7.12 -21.61
N VAL A 270 52.56 -8.39 -21.99
CA VAL A 270 53.70 -9.29 -22.19
C VAL A 270 53.61 -9.80 -23.62
N THR A 271 54.69 -9.66 -24.38
CA THR A 271 54.79 -10.09 -25.77
C THR A 271 56.00 -11.02 -25.92
N GLY A 272 55.82 -12.14 -26.60
CA GLY A 272 56.87 -13.10 -26.92
C GLY A 272 56.82 -13.47 -28.40
N GLY A 273 57.96 -13.77 -29.00
CA GLY A 273 57.99 -14.16 -30.41
C GLY A 273 59.38 -14.40 -30.96
N ARG A 274 59.45 -14.42 -32.29
CA ARG A 274 60.70 -14.54 -33.03
C ARG A 274 60.80 -13.43 -34.06
N VAL A 275 62.03 -12.98 -34.24
CA VAL A 275 62.42 -12.03 -35.28
C VAL A 275 63.48 -12.70 -36.14
N ARG A 276 63.29 -12.66 -37.47
CA ARG A 276 64.21 -13.27 -38.43
C ARG A 276 64.73 -12.20 -39.39
N SER A 277 66.04 -12.04 -39.45
CA SER A 277 66.72 -11.15 -40.41
C SER A 277 67.73 -11.98 -41.20
N GLY A 278 67.49 -12.13 -42.51
CA GLY A 278 68.24 -13.08 -43.34
C GLY A 278 68.14 -14.52 -42.82
N THR A 279 69.28 -15.14 -42.51
CA THR A 279 69.35 -16.52 -41.98
C THR A 279 69.31 -16.60 -40.46
N ARG A 280 69.38 -15.46 -39.75
CA ARG A 280 69.41 -15.41 -38.28
C ARG A 280 68.00 -15.32 -37.72
N SER A 281 67.71 -16.09 -36.68
CA SER A 281 66.42 -16.03 -35.97
C SER A 281 66.64 -15.94 -34.46
N ASP A 282 66.19 -14.82 -33.89
CA ASP A 282 66.33 -14.50 -32.48
C ASP A 282 64.96 -14.53 -31.78
N ALA A 283 64.93 -14.93 -30.51
CA ALA A 283 63.73 -14.85 -29.68
C ALA A 283 63.60 -13.44 -29.10
N VAL A 284 62.37 -12.92 -29.04
CA VAL A 284 62.07 -11.61 -28.46
C VAL A 284 61.04 -11.79 -27.36
N ILE A 285 61.31 -11.18 -26.21
CA ILE A 285 60.38 -11.06 -25.09
C ILE A 285 60.33 -9.58 -24.72
N GLY A 286 59.13 -9.02 -24.62
CA GLY A 286 58.88 -7.65 -24.24
C GLY A 286 57.85 -7.58 -23.12
N VAL A 287 58.06 -6.67 -22.18
CA VAL A 287 57.06 -6.27 -21.19
C VAL A 287 56.85 -4.77 -21.36
N SER A 288 55.60 -4.34 -21.44
CA SER A 288 55.26 -2.93 -21.57
C SER A 288 54.15 -2.54 -20.60
N ILE A 289 54.23 -1.32 -20.08
CA ILE A 289 53.16 -0.71 -19.29
C ILE A 289 52.64 0.48 -20.09
N SER A 290 51.34 0.52 -20.34
CA SER A 290 50.66 1.64 -20.99
C SER A 290 49.62 2.24 -20.04
N MET A 291 49.56 3.56 -19.93
CA MET A 291 48.60 4.24 -19.07
C MET A 291 47.98 5.43 -19.82
N PRO A 292 46.65 5.49 -19.96
CA PRO A 292 46.01 6.63 -20.62
C PRO A 292 46.14 7.87 -19.73
N ILE A 293 46.44 9.03 -20.34
CA ILE A 293 46.48 10.32 -19.64
C ILE A 293 45.28 11.14 -20.10
N PRO A 294 44.28 11.40 -19.23
CA PRO A 294 43.09 12.16 -19.60
C PRO A 294 43.40 13.65 -19.78
N VAL A 295 43.73 14.07 -21.00
CA VAL A 295 44.02 15.48 -21.35
C VAL A 295 42.79 16.21 -21.89
N ARG A 296 42.03 15.58 -22.79
CA ARG A 296 40.86 16.20 -23.46
C ARG A 296 39.60 16.03 -22.64
N ASP A 297 39.29 14.79 -22.26
CA ASP A 297 38.22 14.48 -21.33
C ASP A 297 38.81 14.23 -19.94
N THR A 298 38.59 15.20 -19.04
CA THR A 298 39.06 15.13 -17.66
C THR A 298 38.03 14.54 -16.70
N GLY A 299 36.84 14.17 -17.18
CA GLY A 299 35.74 13.66 -16.35
C GLY A 299 35.07 14.68 -15.43
N ARG A 300 35.50 15.96 -15.43
CA ARG A 300 34.96 17.01 -14.55
C ARG A 300 33.46 17.23 -14.73
N ALA A 301 32.97 17.19 -15.98
CA ALA A 301 31.56 17.34 -16.27
C ALA A 301 30.72 16.17 -15.72
N ALA A 302 31.22 14.94 -15.83
CA ALA A 302 30.55 13.75 -15.28
C ALA A 302 30.47 13.80 -13.74
N ILE A 303 31.53 14.26 -13.06
CA ILE A 303 31.52 14.47 -11.60
C ILE A 303 30.53 15.57 -11.22
N SER A 304 30.55 16.70 -11.93
CA SER A 304 29.61 17.80 -11.71
C SER A 304 28.16 17.37 -11.87
N ALA A 305 27.86 16.52 -12.86
CA ALA A 305 26.54 15.93 -13.05
C ALA A 305 26.16 15.00 -11.88
N ALA A 306 27.06 14.07 -11.50
CA ALA A 306 26.82 13.15 -10.39
C ALA A 306 26.62 13.88 -9.04
N GLN A 307 27.35 14.99 -8.81
CA GLN A 307 27.17 15.84 -7.64
C GLN A 307 25.78 16.50 -7.63
N ALA A 308 25.34 17.03 -8.77
CA ALA A 308 23.99 17.58 -8.89
C ALA A 308 22.90 16.52 -8.67
N ASP A 309 23.11 15.28 -9.15
CA ASP A 309 22.21 14.16 -8.89
C ASP A 309 22.16 13.79 -7.39
N ALA A 310 23.30 13.83 -6.69
CA ALA A 310 23.38 13.61 -5.25
C ALA A 310 22.66 14.72 -4.44
N ASP A 311 22.86 15.99 -4.83
CA ASP A 311 22.16 17.13 -4.23
C ASP A 311 20.64 17.02 -4.43
N ALA A 312 20.21 16.60 -5.63
CA ALA A 312 18.80 16.35 -5.92
C ALA A 312 18.23 15.21 -5.07
N ALA A 313 18.97 14.10 -4.89
CA ALA A 313 18.55 12.99 -4.05
C ALA A 313 18.44 13.38 -2.57
N PHE A 314 19.39 14.16 -2.05
CA PHE A 314 19.35 14.72 -0.69
C PHE A 314 18.09 15.60 -0.47
N ALA A 315 17.81 16.50 -1.42
CA ALA A 315 16.61 17.35 -1.37
C ALA A 315 15.32 16.51 -1.47
N SER A 316 15.31 15.48 -2.32
CA SER A 316 14.17 14.58 -2.52
C SER A 316 13.86 13.79 -1.25
N ARG A 317 14.87 13.26 -0.55
CA ARG A 317 14.68 12.61 0.75
C ARG A 317 14.09 13.56 1.79
N ARG A 318 14.54 14.82 1.84
CA ARG A 318 13.95 15.82 2.74
C ARG A 318 12.48 16.08 2.40
N ALA A 319 12.13 16.17 1.11
CA ALA A 319 10.75 16.32 0.68
C ALA A 319 9.88 15.12 1.07
N VAL A 320 10.38 13.89 0.90
CA VAL A 320 9.71 12.65 1.34
C VAL A 320 9.52 12.65 2.86
N SER A 321 10.51 13.10 3.63
CA SER A 321 10.39 13.22 5.08
C SER A 321 9.23 14.13 5.49
N LEU A 322 9.16 15.33 4.90
CA LEU A 322 8.08 16.28 5.17
C LEU A 322 6.71 15.74 4.75
N ARG A 323 6.65 15.13 3.56
CA ARG A 323 5.40 14.58 3.01
C ARG A 323 4.85 13.43 3.86
N THR A 324 5.72 12.51 4.29
CA THR A 324 5.31 11.36 5.12
C THR A 324 4.84 11.78 6.51
N ASP A 325 5.45 12.79 7.13
CA ASP A 325 4.98 13.33 8.42
C ASP A 325 3.64 14.05 8.30
N ALA A 326 3.47 14.85 7.24
CA ALA A 326 2.21 15.51 6.94
C ALA A 326 1.10 14.49 6.63
N ALA A 327 1.40 13.46 5.83
CA ALA A 327 0.46 12.40 5.47
C ALA A 327 -0.03 11.62 6.69
N LEU A 328 0.87 11.25 7.62
CA LEU A 328 0.48 10.58 8.85
C LEU A 328 -0.43 11.46 9.72
N THR A 329 -0.06 12.74 9.87
CA THR A 329 -0.84 13.70 10.67
C THR A 329 -2.24 13.89 10.10
N GLN A 330 -2.33 14.08 8.77
CA GLN A 330 -3.59 14.22 8.06
C GLN A 330 -4.44 12.95 8.15
N ALA A 331 -3.87 11.79 7.82
CA ALA A 331 -4.60 10.52 7.82
C ALA A 331 -5.17 10.20 9.21
N ARG A 332 -4.38 10.42 10.28
CA ARG A 332 -4.86 10.26 11.66
C ARG A 332 -5.99 11.23 11.99
N ALA A 333 -5.84 12.53 11.67
CA ALA A 333 -6.87 13.52 11.97
C ALA A 333 -8.18 13.24 11.22
N SER A 334 -8.11 12.92 9.94
CA SER A 334 -9.26 12.53 9.13
C SER A 334 -9.94 11.28 9.68
N TYR A 335 -9.17 10.26 10.03
CA TYR A 335 -9.70 9.03 10.60
C TYR A 335 -10.42 9.28 11.93
N VAL A 336 -9.79 10.01 12.86
CA VAL A 336 -10.39 10.35 14.17
C VAL A 336 -11.72 11.09 13.99
N ALA A 337 -11.77 12.07 13.08
CA ALA A 337 -12.98 12.84 12.81
C ALA A 337 -14.11 11.98 12.23
N LEU A 338 -13.80 11.16 11.21
CA LEU A 338 -14.78 10.28 10.55
C LEU A 338 -15.30 9.20 11.50
N ARG A 339 -14.41 8.60 12.29
CA ARG A 339 -14.79 7.59 13.28
C ARG A 339 -15.70 8.19 14.36
N ALA A 340 -15.37 9.37 14.88
CA ALA A 340 -16.21 10.05 15.86
C ALA A 340 -17.61 10.35 15.30
N ALA A 341 -17.70 10.79 14.04
CA ALA A 341 -18.96 10.99 13.35
C ALA A 341 -19.73 9.66 13.18
N ALA A 342 -19.06 8.57 12.81
CA ALA A 342 -19.67 7.26 12.64
C ALA A 342 -20.22 6.69 13.97
N VAL A 343 -19.48 6.86 15.08
CA VAL A 343 -19.94 6.48 16.42
C VAL A 343 -21.19 7.27 16.81
N SER A 344 -21.16 8.60 16.63
CA SER A 344 -22.30 9.48 16.91
C SER A 344 -23.53 9.09 16.07
N PHE A 345 -23.33 8.83 14.77
CA PHE A 345 -24.41 8.40 13.88
C PHE A 345 -25.03 7.07 14.33
N ARG A 346 -24.22 6.07 14.66
CA ARG A 346 -24.69 4.75 15.15
C ARG A 346 -25.47 4.85 16.46
N GLN A 347 -25.10 5.75 17.37
CA GLN A 347 -25.79 5.96 18.64
C GLN A 347 -27.05 6.83 18.50
N SER A 348 -27.17 7.60 17.42
CA SER A 348 -28.32 8.47 17.19
C SER A 348 -29.55 7.69 16.71
N ARG A 349 -30.75 8.28 16.89
CA ARG A 349 -32.00 7.78 16.30
C ARG A 349 -32.05 7.88 14.77
N ALA A 350 -31.01 8.41 14.13
CA ALA A 350 -30.90 8.47 12.68
C ALA A 350 -30.65 7.07 12.07
N SER A 351 -30.11 6.13 12.85
CA SER A 351 -29.81 4.77 12.41
C SER A 351 -31.04 3.85 12.31
N ALA A 352 -32.15 4.17 12.99
CA ALA A 352 -33.36 3.36 13.06
C ALA A 352 -34.31 3.58 11.86
N PHE A 353 -33.83 3.30 10.65
CA PHE A 353 -34.60 3.51 9.41
C PHE A 353 -35.86 2.62 9.34
N ASP A 354 -35.72 1.30 9.49
CA ASP A 354 -36.81 0.34 9.25
C ASP A 354 -38.01 0.57 10.19
N GLU A 355 -37.74 0.83 11.46
CA GLU A 355 -38.77 1.16 12.45
C GLU A 355 -39.50 2.46 12.11
N ARG A 356 -38.76 3.48 11.66
CA ARG A 356 -39.32 4.78 11.30
C ARG A 356 -40.16 4.67 10.03
N ALA A 357 -39.67 4.02 8.98
CA ALA A 357 -40.42 3.81 7.74
C ALA A 357 -41.76 3.11 7.99
N THR A 358 -41.75 2.04 8.80
CA THR A 358 -42.97 1.30 9.19
C THR A 358 -43.94 2.17 9.99
N THR A 359 -43.43 3.00 10.90
CA THR A 359 -44.27 3.90 11.73
C THR A 359 -44.90 5.00 10.89
N LEU A 360 -44.12 5.63 9.99
CA LEU A 360 -44.60 6.67 9.09
C LEU A 360 -45.70 6.16 8.17
N GLU A 361 -45.54 4.95 7.62
CA GLU A 361 -46.56 4.35 6.76
C GLU A 361 -47.89 4.15 7.51
N LYS A 362 -47.83 3.63 8.75
CA LYS A 362 -49.03 3.44 9.59
C LYS A 362 -49.74 4.74 9.91
N LEU A 363 -49.00 5.78 10.28
CA LEU A 363 -49.57 7.11 10.57
C LEU A 363 -50.25 7.71 9.34
N TRP A 364 -49.65 7.57 8.16
CA TRP A 364 -50.22 8.07 6.92
C TRP A 364 -51.48 7.29 6.52
N GLN A 365 -51.48 5.96 6.65
CA GLN A 365 -52.64 5.11 6.39
C GLN A 365 -53.81 5.41 7.34
N ALA A 366 -53.52 5.74 8.60
CA ALA A 366 -54.53 6.15 9.58
C ALA A 366 -55.05 7.59 9.33
N GLY A 367 -54.44 8.35 8.43
CA GLY A 367 -54.78 9.75 8.17
C GLY A 367 -54.26 10.73 9.23
N GLU A 368 -53.40 10.28 10.14
CA GLU A 368 -52.80 11.11 11.20
C GLU A 368 -51.74 12.09 10.66
N ILE A 369 -51.17 11.79 9.49
CA ILE A 369 -50.25 12.69 8.77
C ILE A 369 -50.65 12.81 7.30
N GLY A 370 -50.39 13.98 6.72
CA GLY A 370 -50.65 14.24 5.30
C GLY A 370 -49.66 13.54 4.36
N THR A 371 -50.03 13.43 3.09
CA THR A 371 -49.23 12.78 2.04
C THR A 371 -47.86 13.45 1.84
N SER A 372 -47.83 14.78 1.86
CA SER A 372 -46.59 15.55 1.76
C SER A 372 -45.67 15.32 2.97
N ASP A 373 -46.22 15.33 4.18
CA ASP A 373 -45.44 15.14 5.41
C ASP A 373 -44.84 13.74 5.49
N TYR A 374 -45.63 12.71 5.12
CA TYR A 374 -45.16 11.34 5.00
C TYR A 374 -43.98 11.23 4.04
N LEU A 375 -44.12 11.79 2.82
CA LEU A 375 -43.08 11.71 1.79
C LEU A 375 -41.79 12.43 2.22
N VAL A 376 -41.90 13.63 2.79
CA VAL A 376 -40.74 14.41 3.28
C VAL A 376 -40.01 13.63 4.37
N GLN A 377 -40.72 13.11 5.36
CA GLN A 377 -40.10 12.38 6.48
C GLN A 377 -39.46 11.06 6.03
N LEU A 378 -40.12 10.33 5.11
CA LEU A 378 -39.58 9.08 4.57
C LEU A 378 -38.34 9.32 3.71
N LYS A 379 -38.36 10.32 2.83
CA LYS A 379 -37.20 10.73 2.02
C LYS A 379 -36.03 11.13 2.91
N GLN A 380 -36.27 11.98 3.92
CA GLN A 380 -35.23 12.37 4.87
C GLN A 380 -34.65 11.16 5.60
N SER A 381 -35.47 10.18 5.99
CA SER A 381 -35.00 8.95 6.64
C SER A 381 -34.13 8.09 5.71
N LEU A 382 -34.49 7.97 4.43
CA LEU A 382 -33.73 7.23 3.42
C LEU A 382 -32.40 7.90 3.11
N ASP A 383 -32.42 9.21 2.87
CA ASP A 383 -31.21 9.99 2.56
C ASP A 383 -30.24 9.97 3.75
N THR A 384 -30.76 9.96 4.98
CA THR A 384 -29.99 9.79 6.21
C THR A 384 -29.37 8.39 6.31
N ALA A 385 -30.11 7.33 5.97
CA ALA A 385 -29.60 5.96 5.97
C ALA A 385 -28.49 5.76 4.91
N LEU A 386 -28.67 6.30 3.70
CA LEU A 386 -27.65 6.30 2.65
C LEU A 386 -26.39 7.06 3.08
N SER A 387 -26.57 8.23 3.72
CA SER A 387 -25.45 9.01 4.26
C SER A 387 -24.69 8.24 5.34
N GLY A 388 -25.39 7.46 6.17
CA GLY A 388 -24.79 6.56 7.15
C GLY A 388 -23.88 5.50 6.52
N ILE A 389 -24.34 4.85 5.43
CA ILE A 389 -23.53 3.86 4.71
C ILE A 389 -22.30 4.52 4.06
N THR A 390 -22.47 5.72 3.49
CA THR A 390 -21.34 6.50 2.93
C THR A 390 -20.31 6.85 4.01
N LEU A 391 -20.76 7.29 5.18
CA LEU A 391 -19.89 7.60 6.32
C LEU A 391 -19.14 6.37 6.81
N GLU A 392 -19.79 5.20 6.85
CA GLU A 392 -19.13 3.93 7.17
C GLU A 392 -18.01 3.60 6.16
N SER A 393 -18.27 3.79 4.86
CA SER A 393 -17.28 3.59 3.80
C SER A 393 -16.07 4.50 3.95
N GLN A 394 -16.32 5.79 4.13
CA GLN A 394 -15.26 6.79 4.34
C GLN A 394 -14.45 6.50 5.60
N THR A 395 -15.08 6.03 6.68
CA THR A 395 -14.41 5.69 7.93
C THR A 395 -13.44 4.53 7.75
N TRP A 396 -13.85 3.47 7.05
CA TRP A 396 -12.98 2.33 6.74
C TRP A 396 -11.85 2.69 5.76
N GLN A 397 -12.14 3.49 4.73
CA GLN A 397 -11.09 3.95 3.81
C GLN A 397 -10.05 4.81 4.55
N ALA A 398 -10.49 5.74 5.40
CA ALA A 398 -9.61 6.55 6.23
C ALA A 398 -8.81 5.73 7.24
N TRP A 399 -9.37 4.61 7.74
CA TRP A 399 -8.63 3.66 8.56
C TRP A 399 -7.47 3.03 7.81
N PHE A 400 -7.71 2.54 6.58
CA PHE A 400 -6.63 1.96 5.76
C PHE A 400 -5.58 3.00 5.35
N ASP A 401 -6.00 4.24 5.08
CA ASP A 401 -5.08 5.37 4.86
C ASP A 401 -4.20 5.64 6.08
N TYR A 402 -4.80 5.65 7.27
CA TYR A 402 -4.07 5.82 8.52
C TYR A 402 -3.08 4.67 8.76
N LEU A 403 -3.49 3.42 8.57
CA LEU A 403 -2.60 2.27 8.70
C LEU A 403 -1.45 2.30 7.69
N ALA A 404 -1.70 2.71 6.45
CA ALA A 404 -0.67 2.84 5.42
C ALA A 404 0.36 3.92 5.80
N ALA A 405 -0.12 5.09 6.23
CA ALA A 405 0.74 6.20 6.65
C ALA A 405 1.48 5.92 7.97
N ALA A 406 0.89 5.12 8.85
CA ALA A 406 1.49 4.67 10.10
C ALA A 406 2.52 3.54 9.90
N GLY A 407 2.64 2.99 8.68
CA GLY A 407 3.52 1.86 8.37
C GLY A 407 3.07 0.54 8.99
N ARG A 408 1.76 0.36 9.20
CA ARG A 408 1.16 -0.79 9.91
C ARG A 408 0.21 -1.62 9.05
N LEU A 409 -0.07 -1.18 7.82
CA LEU A 409 -1.06 -1.82 6.96
C LEU A 409 -0.71 -3.27 6.61
N THR A 410 0.57 -3.64 6.50
CA THR A 410 0.97 -5.00 6.08
C THR A 410 1.40 -5.91 7.24
N ASP A 411 1.49 -5.39 8.48
CA ASP A 411 1.96 -6.16 9.65
C ASP A 411 1.18 -7.48 9.86
N GLY A 412 -0.13 -7.46 9.63
CA GLY A 412 -0.99 -8.65 9.71
C GLY A 412 -0.97 -9.54 8.46
N ILE A 413 -0.56 -9.02 7.29
CA ILE A 413 -0.56 -9.77 6.02
C ILE A 413 0.78 -10.43 5.75
N ASP A 414 1.90 -9.82 6.14
CA ASP A 414 3.24 -10.38 5.91
C ASP A 414 3.62 -11.48 6.92
N GLY A 415 2.85 -11.64 8.00
CA GLY A 415 3.04 -12.71 8.98
C GLY A 415 4.31 -12.58 9.84
N THR A 416 4.89 -11.37 9.96
CA THR A 416 6.11 -11.16 10.74
C THR A 416 6.04 -9.93 11.63
N SER A 417 5.71 -10.15 12.90
CA SER A 417 6.41 -9.45 13.98
C SER A 417 7.87 -9.92 14.02
N LYS A 418 8.84 -9.02 13.73
CA LYS A 418 10.28 -9.10 14.07
C LYS A 418 11.28 -9.88 13.16
N GLU A 419 11.42 -9.54 11.87
CA GLU A 419 12.66 -9.94 11.15
C GLU A 419 13.48 -8.83 10.46
N PHE A 420 13.02 -7.57 10.42
CA PHE A 420 13.84 -6.46 9.90
C PHE A 420 14.67 -5.72 10.98
N SER A 421 15.28 -6.47 11.89
CA SER A 421 16.33 -5.95 12.76
C SER A 421 17.34 -7.05 13.05
N ARG A 422 18.31 -7.18 12.15
CA ARG A 422 19.68 -7.62 12.46
C ARG A 422 20.63 -7.19 11.36
#